data_AF-L5M1T1-F1
#
_entry.id   AF-L5M1T1-F1
#
_cell.length_a   1.000
_cell.length_b   1.000
_cell.length_c   1.000
_cell.angle_alpha   90.00
_cell.angle_beta   90.00
_cell.angle_gamma   90.00
#
_symmetry.space_group_name_H-M   'P 1'
#
loop_
_entity.id
_entity.type
_entity.pdbx_description
1 polymer ?
#
loop_
_entity_poly.entity_id
_entity_poly.type
_entity_poly.pdbx_seq_one_letter_code
_entity_poly.pdbx_strand_id
1 'polypeptide(L)'
;MDMAWKITQLLLLASVTAVWGAPPRTRQGRTDLLNICMDAKYHKTKPSPEDKLHGQCSPWKKNACCSVNTSQEAHKDVSYLYRFNWDHCGPMKPACKRHFIQDTCLYECSPNLGPWIQEVNQSWRRERILDVPLCKEDCESWWEDCRTSYTCKNNWHKGWNWTSGSNECPVKAACHRFDFYFPTPAALCNEIWSHSYKVSNYSRGSGRCIQMWFDPAQGNPNEEVARFYAETMNGAGLHES
;
A
#
# COMPACT_ATOMS: atom_id res chain seq x y z
N MET A 1 -12.97 -27.00 -88.50
CA MET A 1 -14.02 -27.47 -87.59
C MET A 1 -13.32 -27.76 -86.27
N ASP A 2 -13.13 -26.79 -85.39
CA ASP A 2 -14.09 -26.14 -84.46
C ASP A 2 -13.85 -26.64 -83.02
N MET A 3 -13.86 -25.67 -82.11
CA MET A 3 -14.22 -25.76 -80.68
C MET A 3 -13.35 -26.47 -79.62
N ALA A 4 -12.96 -25.61 -78.66
CA ALA A 4 -13.06 -25.77 -77.19
C ALA A 4 -12.08 -26.76 -76.51
N TRP A 5 -11.54 -26.53 -75.31
CA TRP A 5 -12.17 -26.03 -74.09
C TRP A 5 -11.09 -25.72 -73.02
N LYS A 6 -11.34 -24.67 -72.23
CA LYS A 6 -10.57 -24.15 -71.08
C LYS A 6 -10.19 -25.22 -70.05
N ILE A 7 -9.05 -25.09 -69.35
CA ILE A 7 -8.99 -25.25 -67.87
C ILE A 7 -7.92 -24.31 -67.28
N THR A 8 -8.36 -23.53 -66.31
CA THR A 8 -7.69 -22.47 -65.55
C THR A 8 -6.81 -23.03 -64.43
N GLN A 9 -5.73 -22.32 -64.09
CA GLN A 9 -4.79 -22.58 -62.99
C GLN A 9 -5.46 -22.53 -61.59
N LEU A 10 -5.01 -23.38 -60.66
CA LEU A 10 -5.10 -23.18 -59.22
C LEU A 10 -3.88 -23.84 -58.54
N LEU A 11 -2.87 -23.02 -58.25
CA LEU A 11 -1.75 -23.37 -57.37
C LEU A 11 -2.21 -23.16 -55.91
N LEU A 12 -2.35 -24.25 -55.16
CA LEU A 12 -2.60 -24.22 -53.72
C LEU A 12 -1.27 -23.99 -52.99
N LEU A 13 -1.05 -22.78 -52.48
CA LEU A 13 -0.01 -22.46 -51.49
C LEU A 13 -0.49 -22.91 -50.11
N ALA A 14 0.07 -24.01 -49.61
CA ALA A 14 -0.11 -24.41 -48.20
C ALA A 14 0.81 -23.57 -47.32
N SER A 15 0.27 -22.53 -46.68
CA SER A 15 0.94 -21.79 -45.62
C SER A 15 0.83 -22.56 -44.30
N VAL A 16 1.95 -23.15 -43.87
CA VAL A 16 2.07 -23.71 -42.51
C VAL A 16 2.29 -22.53 -41.56
N THR A 17 1.22 -22.06 -40.92
CA THR A 17 1.36 -21.09 -39.83
C THR A 17 1.85 -21.84 -38.59
N ALA A 18 3.14 -21.71 -38.29
CA ALA A 18 3.67 -22.07 -36.99
C ALA A 18 3.00 -21.16 -35.96
N VAL A 19 2.02 -21.70 -35.22
CA VAL A 19 1.47 -21.06 -34.03
C VAL A 19 2.60 -21.03 -33.00
N TRP A 20 3.29 -19.90 -32.91
CA TRP A 20 4.13 -19.59 -31.77
C TRP A 20 3.20 -19.42 -30.56
N GLY A 21 2.97 -20.51 -29.83
CA GLY A 21 2.44 -20.43 -28.48
C GLY A 21 3.39 -19.56 -27.65
N ALA A 22 2.86 -18.51 -27.02
CA ALA A 22 3.62 -17.70 -26.10
C ALA A 22 4.25 -18.61 -25.02
N PRO A 23 5.51 -18.36 -24.62
CA PRO A 23 6.12 -19.13 -23.55
C PRO A 23 5.26 -19.03 -22.27
N PRO A 24 5.18 -20.07 -21.44
CA PRO A 24 4.45 -20.03 -20.19
C PRO A 24 4.94 -18.82 -19.37
N ARG A 25 4.02 -17.95 -18.91
CA ARG A 25 4.36 -16.87 -17.96
C ARG A 25 5.08 -17.51 -16.78
N THR A 26 6.36 -17.18 -16.64
CA THR A 26 7.30 -17.85 -15.75
C THR A 26 6.96 -17.59 -14.28
N ARG A 27 7.41 -18.47 -13.38
CA ARG A 27 7.44 -18.28 -11.91
C ARG A 27 8.05 -16.95 -11.44
N GLN A 28 8.67 -16.19 -12.35
CA GLN A 28 9.39 -14.95 -12.10
C GLN A 28 8.44 -13.84 -11.57
N GLY A 29 7.27 -13.64 -12.19
CA GLY A 29 6.29 -12.64 -11.72
C GLY A 29 5.71 -12.91 -10.32
N ARG A 30 5.80 -14.15 -9.81
CA ARG A 30 5.34 -14.53 -8.45
C ARG A 30 6.32 -14.07 -7.37
N THR A 31 7.63 -14.13 -7.64
CA THR A 31 8.67 -13.68 -6.71
C THR A 31 8.86 -12.17 -6.73
N ASP A 32 8.50 -11.52 -7.83
CA ASP A 32 8.74 -10.09 -8.04
C ASP A 32 7.90 -9.20 -7.10
N LEU A 33 6.83 -9.73 -6.50
CA LEU A 33 5.96 -9.00 -5.55
C LEU A 33 6.28 -9.29 -4.08
N LEU A 34 7.19 -10.22 -3.79
CA LEU A 34 7.51 -10.62 -2.42
C LEU A 34 8.85 -10.04 -2.00
N ASN A 35 8.91 -9.53 -0.78
CA ASN A 35 10.14 -9.01 -0.19
C ASN A 35 10.76 -7.88 -1.05
N ILE A 36 9.95 -6.86 -1.35
CA ILE A 36 10.34 -5.70 -2.14
C ILE A 36 10.00 -4.40 -1.41
N CYS A 37 10.65 -3.32 -1.81
CA CYS A 37 10.33 -1.96 -1.36
C CYS A 37 9.74 -1.17 -2.53
N MET A 38 8.71 -0.37 -2.26
CA MET A 38 8.16 0.54 -3.27
C MET A 38 9.13 1.68 -3.57
N ASP A 39 9.11 2.19 -4.80
CA ASP A 39 9.82 3.41 -5.21
C ASP A 39 9.04 4.67 -4.77
N ALA A 40 9.10 4.93 -3.47
CA ALA A 40 8.57 6.14 -2.85
C ALA A 40 9.68 6.96 -2.17
N LYS A 41 9.30 8.02 -1.45
CA LYS A 41 10.20 9.12 -1.10
C LYS A 41 11.38 8.73 -0.20
N TYR A 42 11.20 7.78 0.71
CA TYR A 42 12.20 7.42 1.73
C TYR A 42 12.50 5.93 1.85
N HIS A 43 11.95 5.14 0.93
CA HIS A 43 12.21 3.71 0.86
C HIS A 43 13.62 3.46 0.34
N LYS A 44 14.27 2.44 0.90
CA LYS A 44 15.46 1.83 0.30
C LYS A 44 15.07 1.10 -0.98
N THR A 45 16.04 0.85 -1.85
CA THR A 45 15.82 0.09 -3.09
C THR A 45 15.43 -1.37 -2.84
N LYS A 46 15.92 -1.97 -1.74
CA LYS A 46 15.63 -3.36 -1.37
C LYS A 46 15.54 -3.51 0.15
N PRO A 47 14.78 -4.50 0.65
CA PRO A 47 14.75 -4.80 2.07
C PRO A 47 16.11 -5.25 2.58
N SER A 48 16.44 -4.83 3.80
CA SER A 48 17.62 -5.33 4.52
C SER A 48 17.42 -5.22 6.04
N PRO A 49 18.21 -5.94 6.85
CA PRO A 49 18.22 -5.75 8.30
C PRO A 49 18.58 -4.32 8.71
N GLU A 50 17.97 -3.84 9.80
CA GLU A 50 18.14 -2.51 10.39
C GLU A 50 18.04 -2.63 11.93
N ASP A 51 19.07 -3.11 12.62
CA ASP A 51 18.97 -3.47 14.05
C ASP A 51 18.59 -2.31 15.01
N LYS A 52 18.69 -1.07 14.53
CA LYS A 52 18.50 0.16 15.30
C LYS A 52 17.20 0.91 14.94
N LEU A 53 16.22 0.27 14.28
CA LEU A 53 14.92 0.91 14.09
C LEU A 53 14.32 1.37 15.42
N HIS A 54 13.81 2.61 15.42
CA HIS A 54 13.36 3.32 16.61
C HIS A 54 11.94 2.95 17.02
N GLY A 55 11.72 2.83 18.33
CA GLY A 55 10.40 2.74 18.96
C GLY A 55 9.46 1.74 18.28
N GLN A 56 8.34 2.26 17.79
CA GLN A 56 7.24 1.53 17.14
C GLN A 56 7.66 0.83 15.84
N CYS A 57 8.74 1.26 15.19
CA CYS A 57 9.23 0.62 13.97
C CYS A 57 10.17 -0.58 14.25
N SER A 58 10.49 -0.86 15.51
CA SER A 58 11.35 -1.99 15.88
C SER A 58 10.86 -3.40 15.44
N PRO A 59 9.57 -3.67 15.20
CA PRO A 59 9.14 -4.98 14.71
C PRO A 59 9.71 -5.36 13.34
N TRP A 60 10.15 -4.38 12.53
CA TRP A 60 10.71 -4.62 11.19
C TRP A 60 12.25 -4.79 11.16
N LYS A 61 12.94 -4.76 12.31
CA LYS A 61 14.43 -4.76 12.37
C LYS A 61 15.10 -5.88 11.56
N LYS A 62 14.51 -7.07 11.52
CA LYS A 62 15.08 -8.23 10.80
C LYS A 62 15.13 -8.02 9.29
N ASN A 63 14.18 -7.24 8.74
CA ASN A 63 14.06 -7.01 7.31
C ASN A 63 13.12 -5.82 7.05
N ALA A 64 13.68 -4.68 6.66
CA ALA A 64 12.93 -3.42 6.50
C ALA A 64 13.30 -2.66 5.22
N CYS A 65 12.33 -1.91 4.72
CA CYS A 65 12.47 -0.93 3.63
C CYS A 65 12.84 0.48 4.08
N CYS A 66 12.71 0.79 5.37
CA CYS A 66 13.06 2.10 5.92
C CYS A 66 14.51 2.11 6.44
N SER A 67 15.06 3.30 6.65
CA SER A 67 16.33 3.50 7.36
C SER A 67 16.09 3.76 8.85
N VAL A 68 17.15 3.67 9.67
CA VAL A 68 17.13 4.13 11.07
C VAL A 68 16.64 5.58 11.18
N ASN A 69 17.12 6.48 10.32
CA ASN A 69 16.71 7.89 10.33
C ASN A 69 15.21 8.05 10.06
N THR A 70 14.69 7.34 9.04
CA THR A 70 13.26 7.30 8.72
C THR A 70 12.45 6.87 9.93
N SER A 71 12.89 5.82 10.64
CA SER A 71 12.18 5.33 11.82
C SER A 71 12.17 6.29 13.00
N GLN A 72 13.25 7.05 13.21
CA GLN A 72 13.30 8.09 14.25
C GLN A 72 12.33 9.22 13.94
N GLU A 73 12.18 9.55 12.66
CA GLU A 73 11.43 10.71 12.20
C GLU A 73 9.96 10.40 11.98
N ALA A 74 9.60 9.12 11.85
CA ALA A 74 8.23 8.65 12.01
C ALA A 74 7.63 9.00 13.40
N HIS A 75 8.47 9.27 14.41
CA HIS A 75 8.05 9.56 15.79
C HIS A 75 8.08 11.06 16.14
N LYS A 76 8.48 11.93 15.21
CA LYS A 76 8.55 13.38 15.45
C LYS A 76 7.35 14.09 14.83
N ASP A 77 6.85 15.11 15.52
CA ASP A 77 5.85 16.01 14.97
C ASP A 77 6.49 16.92 13.90
N VAL A 78 5.81 17.12 12.77
CA VAL A 78 6.31 17.94 11.65
C VAL A 78 7.70 17.47 11.18
N SER A 79 7.88 16.14 11.09
CA SER A 79 9.18 15.51 10.80
C SER A 79 9.70 15.78 9.40
N TYR A 80 10.98 15.47 9.15
CA TYR A 80 11.57 15.68 7.83
C TYR A 80 10.88 14.88 6.71
N LEU A 81 10.15 13.81 7.05
CA LEU A 81 9.51 12.94 6.07
C LEU A 81 8.52 13.74 5.22
N TYR A 82 7.51 14.31 5.87
CA TYR A 82 6.41 14.97 5.17
C TYR A 82 6.06 16.34 5.74
N ARG A 83 6.80 16.80 6.75
CA ARG A 83 6.47 18.00 7.54
C ARG A 83 5.01 17.98 7.98
N PHE A 84 4.53 16.80 8.33
CA PHE A 84 3.12 16.58 8.63
C PHE A 84 2.83 16.94 10.09
N ASN A 85 1.89 17.85 10.28
CA ASN A 85 1.37 18.29 11.55
C ASN A 85 0.17 17.42 11.95
N TRP A 86 0.39 16.52 12.92
CA TRP A 86 -0.66 15.72 13.54
C TRP A 86 -1.63 16.58 14.37
N ASP A 87 -1.19 17.74 14.85
CA ASP A 87 -1.91 18.61 15.78
C ASP A 87 -2.62 19.78 15.06
N HIS A 88 -3.02 19.59 13.80
CA HIS A 88 -3.64 20.62 12.95
C HIS A 88 -5.00 21.14 13.46
N CYS A 89 -5.62 20.45 14.43
CA CYS A 89 -6.82 20.88 15.15
C CYS A 89 -6.60 20.93 16.67
N GLY A 90 -5.38 21.25 17.10
CA GLY A 90 -4.93 21.17 18.48
C GLY A 90 -4.24 19.85 18.79
N PRO A 91 -3.71 19.67 20.02
CA PRO A 91 -2.91 18.50 20.37
C PRO A 91 -3.67 17.19 20.16
N MET A 92 -3.16 16.32 19.29
CA MET A 92 -3.68 14.99 19.07
C MET A 92 -3.39 14.11 20.29
N LYS A 93 -4.39 13.35 20.73
CA LYS A 93 -4.22 12.44 21.87
C LYS A 93 -3.13 11.40 21.58
N PRO A 94 -2.24 11.08 22.53
CA PRO A 94 -1.18 10.08 22.33
C PRO A 94 -1.69 8.70 21.90
N ALA A 95 -2.84 8.27 22.43
CA ALA A 95 -3.49 7.00 22.05
C ALA A 95 -3.91 6.97 20.58
N CYS A 96 -4.23 8.12 19.98
CA CYS A 96 -4.51 8.25 18.56
C CYS A 96 -3.21 8.39 17.74
N LYS A 97 -2.29 9.27 18.19
CA LYS A 97 -1.02 9.56 17.49
C LYS A 97 -0.17 8.30 17.29
N ARG A 98 -0.17 7.35 18.24
CA ARG A 98 0.55 6.07 18.09
C ARG A 98 0.14 5.30 16.83
N HIS A 99 -1.14 5.32 16.44
CA HIS A 99 -1.58 4.60 15.25
C HIS A 99 -1.04 5.22 13.97
N PHE A 100 -0.95 6.56 13.90
CA PHE A 100 -0.32 7.25 12.77
C PHE A 100 1.18 7.00 12.69
N ILE A 101 1.86 6.87 13.84
CA ILE A 101 3.28 6.47 13.89
C ILE A 101 3.44 5.03 13.40
N GLN A 102 2.61 4.11 13.88
CA GLN A 102 2.65 2.70 13.47
C GLN A 102 2.31 2.52 11.98
N ASP A 103 1.34 3.27 11.47
CA ASP A 103 1.00 3.36 10.04
C ASP A 103 2.21 3.82 9.21
N THR A 104 2.89 4.89 9.67
CA THR A 104 4.13 5.35 9.05
C THR A 104 5.20 4.25 9.08
N CYS A 105 5.37 3.53 10.19
CA CYS A 105 6.31 2.40 10.25
C CYS A 105 5.92 1.28 9.26
N LEU A 106 4.64 0.91 9.17
CA LEU A 106 4.18 -0.11 8.21
C LEU A 106 4.46 0.35 6.77
N TYR A 107 4.06 1.57 6.41
CA TYR A 107 4.22 2.12 5.07
C TYR A 107 5.70 2.23 4.66
N GLU A 108 6.55 2.78 5.53
CA GLU A 108 7.96 3.04 5.23
C GLU A 108 8.82 1.76 5.33
N CYS A 109 8.50 0.86 6.28
CA CYS A 109 9.40 -0.25 6.62
C CYS A 109 8.96 -1.60 6.05
N SER A 110 7.68 -1.83 5.75
CA SER A 110 7.22 -3.19 5.41
C SER A 110 7.69 -3.66 4.04
N PRO A 111 8.43 -4.79 3.95
CA PRO A 111 8.79 -5.41 2.68
C PRO A 111 7.68 -6.32 2.12
N ASN A 112 6.51 -6.35 2.77
CA ASN A 112 5.43 -7.28 2.50
C ASN A 112 4.20 -6.60 1.87
N LEU A 113 4.36 -5.38 1.36
CA LEU A 113 3.26 -4.64 0.72
C LEU A 113 3.25 -4.78 -0.81
N GLY A 114 4.19 -5.54 -1.38
CA GLY A 114 4.39 -5.70 -2.82
C GLY A 114 3.13 -6.01 -3.64
N PRO A 115 2.23 -6.92 -3.21
CA PRO A 115 1.00 -7.22 -3.95
C PRO A 115 0.06 -6.01 -4.18
N TRP A 116 0.25 -4.93 -3.42
CA TRP A 116 -0.60 -3.73 -3.47
C TRP A 116 0.15 -2.48 -3.96
N ILE A 117 1.41 -2.64 -4.39
CA ILE A 117 2.18 -1.55 -4.99
C ILE A 117 1.61 -1.26 -6.39
N GLN A 118 1.34 0.00 -6.66
CA GLN A 118 0.92 0.49 -7.97
C GLN A 118 1.74 1.73 -8.35
N GLU A 119 2.07 1.82 -9.64
CA GLU A 119 2.71 3.00 -10.20
C GLU A 119 1.76 4.21 -10.13
N VAL A 120 2.29 5.33 -9.65
CA VAL A 120 1.64 6.63 -9.65
C VAL A 120 2.64 7.68 -10.13
N ASN A 121 2.34 8.36 -11.23
CA ASN A 121 3.20 9.42 -11.74
C ASN A 121 2.97 10.74 -10.97
N GLN A 122 3.40 10.78 -9.70
CA GLN A 122 3.33 11.95 -8.83
C GLN A 122 4.74 12.53 -8.60
N SER A 123 4.83 13.84 -8.32
CA SER A 123 6.12 14.55 -8.22
C SER A 123 7.06 14.08 -7.11
N TRP A 124 6.55 13.36 -6.10
CA TRP A 124 7.29 12.97 -4.90
C TRP A 124 7.35 11.47 -4.63
N ARG A 125 6.67 10.65 -5.46
CA ARG A 125 6.72 9.18 -5.42
C ARG A 125 6.36 8.62 -6.78
N ARG A 126 7.04 7.55 -7.20
CA ARG A 126 6.73 6.82 -8.44
C ARG A 126 5.76 5.67 -8.19
N GLU A 127 5.73 5.16 -6.98
CA GLU A 127 4.85 4.08 -6.57
C GLU A 127 4.15 4.41 -5.24
N ARG A 128 3.00 3.79 -5.01
CA ARG A 128 2.31 3.80 -3.72
C ARG A 128 1.58 2.48 -3.50
N ILE A 129 1.15 2.26 -2.27
CA ILE A 129 0.17 1.20 -1.97
C ILE A 129 -1.25 1.68 -2.26
N LEU A 130 -2.08 0.74 -2.73
CA LEU A 130 -3.52 0.88 -2.87
C LEU A 130 -4.25 -0.39 -2.42
N ASP A 131 -5.37 -0.23 -1.72
CA ASP A 131 -6.26 -1.30 -1.27
C ASP A 131 -5.58 -2.40 -0.43
N VAL A 132 -4.57 -2.04 0.38
CA VAL A 132 -3.95 -2.99 1.32
C VAL A 132 -5.02 -3.50 2.30
N PRO A 133 -5.20 -4.84 2.46
CA PRO A 133 -6.27 -5.43 3.25
C PRO A 133 -5.93 -5.35 4.74
N LEU A 134 -6.04 -4.16 5.33
CA LEU A 134 -5.78 -3.95 6.76
C LEU A 134 -6.72 -4.82 7.60
N CYS A 135 -6.19 -5.52 8.60
CA CYS A 135 -7.00 -6.35 9.48
C CYS A 135 -8.08 -5.52 10.19
N LYS A 136 -9.25 -6.16 10.38
CA LYS A 136 -10.41 -5.53 10.98
C LYS A 136 -10.08 -4.86 12.32
N GLU A 137 -9.43 -5.58 13.22
CA GLU A 137 -9.16 -5.10 14.59
C GLU A 137 -8.12 -3.98 14.62
N ASP A 138 -7.15 -3.96 13.70
CA ASP A 138 -6.18 -2.87 13.58
C ASP A 138 -6.88 -1.56 13.19
N CYS A 139 -7.84 -1.64 12.26
CA CYS A 139 -8.63 -0.48 11.85
C CYS A 139 -9.61 -0.03 12.94
N GLU A 140 -10.33 -0.96 13.56
CA GLU A 140 -11.28 -0.65 14.64
C GLU A 140 -10.58 0.00 15.84
N SER A 141 -9.42 -0.53 16.26
CA SER A 141 -8.61 0.02 17.34
C SER A 141 -8.09 1.43 17.03
N TRP A 142 -7.63 1.65 15.79
CA TRP A 142 -7.21 2.98 15.35
C TRP A 142 -8.35 3.99 15.44
N TRP A 143 -9.52 3.64 14.90
CA TRP A 143 -10.68 4.52 14.95
C TRP A 143 -11.16 4.81 16.38
N GLU A 144 -11.20 3.78 17.23
CA GLU A 144 -11.60 3.87 18.64
C GLU A 144 -10.74 4.91 19.40
N ASP A 145 -9.42 4.74 19.31
CA ASP A 145 -8.45 5.58 20.02
C ASP A 145 -8.43 7.02 19.49
N CYS A 146 -8.79 7.21 18.22
CA CYS A 146 -8.89 8.53 17.59
C CYS A 146 -10.24 9.21 17.75
N ARG A 147 -11.31 8.50 18.12
CA ARG A 147 -12.70 9.00 18.08
C ARG A 147 -12.90 10.39 18.69
N THR A 148 -12.19 10.67 19.78
CA THR A 148 -12.30 11.94 20.54
C THR A 148 -11.16 12.93 20.30
N SER A 149 -10.26 12.64 19.35
CA SER A 149 -9.35 13.63 18.76
C SER A 149 -10.11 14.49 17.75
N TYR A 150 -9.44 15.50 17.19
CA TYR A 150 -10.04 16.44 16.25
C TYR A 150 -9.30 16.45 14.91
N THR A 151 -10.03 16.71 13.84
CA THR A 151 -9.50 16.97 12.50
C THR A 151 -10.42 17.93 11.75
N CYS A 152 -9.97 18.42 10.60
CA CYS A 152 -10.75 19.27 9.70
C CYS A 152 -10.97 18.64 8.32
N LYS A 153 -10.48 17.42 8.10
CA LYS A 153 -10.48 16.77 6.78
C LYS A 153 -10.68 15.26 6.90
N ASN A 154 -11.40 14.68 5.93
CA ASN A 154 -11.55 13.23 5.76
C ASN A 154 -10.55 12.61 4.76
N ASN A 155 -9.74 13.43 4.08
CA ASN A 155 -8.67 12.98 3.20
C ASN A 155 -7.41 13.80 3.49
N TRP A 156 -6.37 13.13 3.94
CA TRP A 156 -5.14 13.73 4.43
C TRP A 156 -3.99 13.70 3.40
N HIS A 157 -4.19 13.09 2.23
CA HIS A 157 -3.20 13.19 1.14
C HIS A 157 -3.25 14.52 0.39
N LYS A 158 -4.41 15.19 0.33
CA LYS A 158 -4.62 16.36 -0.56
C LYS A 158 -5.44 17.46 0.09
N GLY A 159 -5.25 18.69 -0.39
CA GLY A 159 -6.09 19.84 -0.04
C GLY A 159 -5.82 20.42 1.35
N TRP A 160 -4.57 20.32 1.83
CA TRP A 160 -4.07 21.08 2.97
C TRP A 160 -3.56 22.45 2.54
N ASN A 161 -3.54 23.41 3.46
CA ASN A 161 -2.76 24.63 3.31
C ASN A 161 -1.32 24.36 3.75
N TRP A 162 -0.32 24.68 2.93
CA TRP A 162 1.10 24.45 3.22
C TRP A 162 1.92 25.75 3.33
N THR A 163 1.28 26.92 3.34
CA THR A 163 1.98 28.24 3.31
C THR A 163 2.96 28.43 4.46
N SER A 164 2.70 27.86 5.66
CA SER A 164 3.60 27.93 6.81
C SER A 164 4.75 26.91 6.80
N GLY A 165 4.80 26.03 5.78
CA GLY A 165 5.80 24.96 5.67
C GLY A 165 5.42 23.64 6.33
N SER A 166 4.25 23.56 6.97
CA SER A 166 3.59 22.35 7.46
C SER A 166 2.10 22.38 7.07
N ASN A 167 1.38 21.26 7.17
CA ASN A 167 -0.04 21.26 6.82
C ASN A 167 -0.91 21.95 7.86
N GLU A 168 -1.78 22.84 7.38
CA GLU A 168 -2.81 23.53 8.14
C GLU A 168 -4.19 23.30 7.50
N CYS A 169 -5.23 23.39 8.33
CA CYS A 169 -6.60 23.34 7.86
C CYS A 169 -6.86 24.44 6.81
N PRO A 170 -7.46 24.12 5.65
CA PRO A 170 -7.82 25.13 4.67
C PRO A 170 -8.91 26.05 5.24
N VAL A 171 -8.98 27.30 4.76
CA VAL A 171 -9.81 28.40 5.32
C VAL A 171 -11.28 28.03 5.60
N LYS A 172 -11.87 27.12 4.81
CA LYS A 172 -13.29 26.72 4.93
C LYS A 172 -13.50 25.39 5.68
N ALA A 173 -12.44 24.75 6.16
CA ALA A 173 -12.53 23.47 6.87
C ALA A 173 -12.45 23.71 8.38
N ALA A 174 -13.58 23.50 9.06
CA ALA A 174 -13.67 23.64 10.51
C ALA A 174 -13.13 22.39 11.23
N CYS A 175 -12.55 22.59 12.41
CA CYS A 175 -12.16 21.47 13.27
C CYS A 175 -13.38 20.85 13.94
N HIS A 176 -13.58 19.55 13.73
CA HIS A 176 -14.57 18.73 14.41
C HIS A 176 -13.92 17.47 14.96
N ARG A 177 -14.66 16.72 15.79
CA ARG A 177 -14.20 15.42 16.26
C ARG A 177 -13.93 14.48 15.09
N PHE A 178 -13.02 13.53 15.28
CA PHE A 178 -12.68 12.53 14.27
C PHE A 178 -13.89 11.77 13.75
N ASP A 179 -14.83 11.41 14.62
CA ASP A 179 -16.07 10.70 14.25
C ASP A 179 -17.04 11.52 13.38
N PHE A 180 -16.87 12.85 13.31
CA PHE A 180 -17.61 13.68 12.36
C PHE A 180 -17.11 13.48 10.92
N TYR A 181 -15.80 13.47 10.70
CA TYR A 181 -15.19 13.29 9.39
C TYR A 181 -15.03 11.81 8.99
N PHE A 182 -14.96 10.93 9.99
CA PHE A 182 -14.81 9.49 9.83
C PHE A 182 -15.90 8.76 10.65
N PRO A 183 -17.13 8.63 10.14
CA PRO A 183 -18.25 8.09 10.90
C PRO A 183 -18.10 6.62 11.30
N THR A 184 -17.23 5.86 10.62
CA THR A 184 -16.98 4.44 10.86
C THR A 184 -15.48 4.13 10.79
N PRO A 185 -15.01 2.98 11.33
CA PRO A 185 -13.63 2.54 11.15
C PRO A 185 -13.22 2.46 9.68
N ALA A 186 -14.07 1.89 8.83
CA ALA A 186 -13.81 1.82 7.39
C ALA A 186 -13.66 3.20 6.74
N ALA A 187 -14.47 4.18 7.13
CA ALA A 187 -14.32 5.55 6.65
C ALA A 187 -12.95 6.15 7.03
N LEU A 188 -12.43 5.87 8.24
CA LEU A 188 -11.08 6.28 8.61
C LEU A 188 -10.04 5.60 7.73
N CYS A 189 -9.94 4.27 7.81
CA CYS A 189 -8.81 3.53 7.24
C CYS A 189 -8.79 3.60 5.71
N ASN A 190 -9.96 3.60 5.05
CA ASN A 190 -10.03 3.67 3.59
C ASN A 190 -9.77 5.09 3.06
N GLU A 191 -10.32 6.13 3.70
CA GLU A 191 -10.35 7.47 3.10
C GLU A 191 -9.17 8.36 3.50
N ILE A 192 -8.66 8.21 4.74
CA ILE A 192 -7.68 9.15 5.29
C ILE A 192 -6.45 9.26 4.39
N TRP A 193 -5.99 8.14 3.83
CA TRP A 193 -4.90 8.06 2.89
C TRP A 193 -5.35 7.73 1.46
N SER A 194 -6.53 8.18 1.03
CA SER A 194 -7.02 8.02 -0.35
C SER A 194 -6.85 6.58 -0.88
N HIS A 195 -7.49 5.62 -0.22
CA HIS A 195 -7.47 4.20 -0.54
C HIS A 195 -6.08 3.53 -0.50
N SER A 196 -5.15 4.01 0.34
CA SER A 196 -3.96 3.20 0.67
C SER A 196 -4.38 1.86 1.30
N TYR A 197 -5.43 1.86 2.12
CA TYR A 197 -6.02 0.66 2.69
C TYR A 197 -7.43 0.43 2.16
N LYS A 198 -7.80 -0.84 2.20
CA LYS A 198 -9.18 -1.32 2.10
C LYS A 198 -9.39 -2.29 3.26
N VAL A 199 -10.14 -1.88 4.28
CA VAL A 199 -10.33 -2.72 5.47
C VAL A 199 -10.87 -4.09 5.08
N SER A 200 -10.22 -5.12 5.59
CA SER A 200 -10.59 -6.51 5.42
C SER A 200 -11.63 -6.93 6.44
N ASN A 201 -12.51 -7.87 6.07
CA ASN A 201 -13.40 -8.53 7.03
C ASN A 201 -12.69 -9.64 7.82
N TYR A 202 -11.46 -9.99 7.44
CA TYR A 202 -10.66 -10.98 8.16
C TYR A 202 -10.06 -10.37 9.43
N SER A 203 -10.06 -11.18 10.48
CA SER A 203 -9.41 -10.85 11.75
C SER A 203 -7.90 -11.05 11.71
N ARG A 204 -7.21 -10.39 12.63
CA ARG A 204 -5.78 -10.63 12.93
C ARG A 204 -5.48 -12.12 13.08
N GLY A 205 -4.33 -12.55 12.56
CA GLY A 205 -3.87 -13.96 12.61
C GLY A 205 -4.50 -14.88 11.57
N SER A 206 -5.43 -14.40 10.74
CA SER A 206 -6.07 -15.20 9.68
C SER A 206 -5.14 -15.59 8.52
N GLY A 207 -3.98 -14.94 8.38
CA GLY A 207 -3.15 -15.02 7.18
C GLY A 207 -3.76 -14.32 5.94
N ARG A 208 -4.85 -13.57 6.09
CA ARG A 208 -5.62 -12.95 4.99
C ARG A 208 -5.78 -11.43 5.09
N CYS A 209 -5.12 -10.80 6.04
CA CYS A 209 -5.12 -9.35 6.20
C CYS A 209 -3.77 -8.89 6.77
N ILE A 210 -3.36 -7.68 6.39
CA ILE A 210 -2.13 -7.05 6.87
C ILE A 210 -2.36 -6.51 8.28
N GLN A 211 -1.44 -6.86 9.17
CA GLN A 211 -1.39 -6.35 10.53
C GLN A 211 -0.39 -5.19 10.60
N MET A 212 -0.85 -4.04 11.08
CA MET A 212 -0.01 -2.88 11.38
C MET A 212 0.68 -3.05 12.73
N TRP A 213 0.01 -3.71 13.68
CA TRP A 213 0.54 -4.07 14.98
C TRP A 213 0.86 -5.57 15.05
N PHE A 214 2.07 -5.97 15.47
CA PHE A 214 2.40 -7.37 15.73
C PHE A 214 3.57 -7.51 16.70
N ASP A 215 3.65 -8.66 17.34
CA ASP A 215 4.76 -9.00 18.23
C ASP A 215 5.92 -9.62 17.42
N PRO A 216 7.08 -8.95 17.30
CA PRO A 216 8.19 -9.47 16.52
C PRO A 216 8.81 -10.75 17.09
N ALA A 217 8.56 -11.08 18.37
CA ALA A 217 8.98 -12.35 18.96
C ALA A 217 8.28 -13.56 18.31
N GLN A 218 7.08 -13.35 17.76
CA GLN A 218 6.29 -14.38 17.08
C GLN A 218 6.50 -14.38 15.55
N GLY A 219 7.43 -13.56 15.05
CA GLY A 219 7.66 -13.37 13.62
C GLY A 219 6.73 -12.33 12.99
N ASN A 220 6.99 -12.00 11.72
CA ASN A 220 6.18 -11.04 10.97
C ASN A 220 5.02 -11.78 10.28
N PRO A 221 3.75 -11.59 10.69
CA PRO A 221 2.62 -12.30 10.10
C PRO A 221 2.34 -11.89 8.65
N ASN A 222 2.82 -10.72 8.23
CA ASN A 222 2.54 -10.18 6.90
C ASN A 222 3.30 -10.89 5.78
N GLU A 223 4.34 -11.66 6.11
CA GLU A 223 5.05 -12.48 5.12
C GLU A 223 4.13 -13.54 4.50
N GLU A 224 3.30 -14.20 5.32
CA GLU A 224 2.32 -15.17 4.84
C GLU A 224 1.21 -14.49 4.04
N VAL A 225 0.71 -13.35 4.52
CA VAL A 225 -0.36 -12.59 3.87
C VAL A 225 0.08 -12.16 2.46
N ALA A 226 1.29 -11.59 2.34
CA ALA A 226 1.83 -11.18 1.05
C ALA A 226 1.97 -12.35 0.09
N ARG A 227 2.45 -13.50 0.58
CA ARG A 227 2.58 -14.74 -0.20
C ARG A 227 1.22 -15.21 -0.73
N PHE A 228 0.21 -15.24 0.14
CA PHE A 228 -1.15 -15.62 -0.24
C PHE A 228 -1.70 -14.73 -1.37
N TYR A 229 -1.59 -13.40 -1.22
CA TYR A 229 -2.13 -12.48 -2.23
C TYR A 229 -1.34 -12.49 -3.54
N ALA A 230 -0.01 -12.58 -3.49
CA ALA A 230 0.83 -12.72 -4.68
C ALA A 230 0.50 -13.99 -5.51
N GLU A 231 0.06 -15.06 -4.84
CA GLU A 231 -0.39 -16.28 -5.50
C GLU A 231 -1.77 -16.11 -6.15
N THR A 232 -2.74 -15.53 -5.43
CA THR A 232 -4.10 -15.36 -5.95
C THR A 232 -4.21 -14.40 -7.13
N MET A 233 -3.45 -13.30 -7.14
CA MET A 233 -3.48 -12.32 -8.23
C MET A 233 -2.99 -12.90 -9.57
N ASN A 234 -2.10 -13.90 -9.52
CA ASN A 234 -1.63 -14.60 -10.72
C ASN A 234 -2.62 -15.68 -11.19
N GLY A 235 -3.44 -16.25 -10.30
CA GLY A 235 -4.47 -17.23 -10.66
C GLY A 235 -5.65 -16.61 -11.42
N ALA A 236 -6.04 -15.38 -11.08
CA ALA A 236 -7.08 -14.63 -11.81
C ALA A 236 -6.67 -14.34 -13.27
N GLY A 237 -5.38 -14.03 -13.51
CA GLY A 237 -4.84 -13.79 -14.85
C GLY A 237 -4.68 -15.03 -15.73
N LEU A 238 -4.93 -16.24 -15.22
CA LEU A 238 -4.96 -17.50 -15.98
C LEU A 238 -6.38 -17.92 -16.39
N HIS A 239 -7.42 -17.27 -15.85
CA HIS A 239 -8.82 -17.56 -16.18
C HIS A 239 -9.46 -16.52 -17.12
N GLU A 240 -8.74 -15.45 -17.47
CA GLU A 240 -9.19 -14.40 -18.42
C GLU A 240 -8.52 -14.49 -19.81
N SER A 241 -7.89 -15.61 -20.16
CA SER A 241 -7.29 -15.86 -21.48
C SER A 241 -7.96 -16.98 -22.24
#